data_AF-B4CYM8-F1
#
_entry.id   AF-B4CYM8-F1
#
_cell.length_a   1.000
_cell.length_b   1.000
_cell.length_c   1.000
_cell.angle_alpha   90.00
_cell.angle_beta   90.00
_cell.angle_gamma   90.00
#
_symmetry.space_group_name_H-M   'P 1'
#
loop_
_entity.id
_entity.type
_entity.pdbx_description
1 polymer ?
#
loop_
_entity_poly.entity_id
_entity_poly.type
_entity_poly.pdbx_seq_one_letter_code
_entity_poly.pdbx_strand_id
1 'polypeptide(L)'
;MPSKPDPFVVPSTGRRDALIAIVVGLVVLAFIIYGVRDMAKPVTGNKLTGTVLEKHFTPQKERQISFNGGHIEGTKETDGEYLLKVRVESQNRTYEVPVEKPLYESKQVGDSLTFLRPPSEQK
;
A
#
# COMPACT_ATOMS: atom_id res chain seq x y z
N MET A 1 -29.82 46.18 37.13
CA MET A 1 -30.39 45.20 36.17
C MET A 1 -29.46 45.17 34.95
N PRO A 2 -28.90 44.02 34.54
CA PRO A 2 -28.01 43.97 33.39
C PRO A 2 -28.84 44.10 32.10
N SER A 3 -28.44 45.02 31.22
CA SER A 3 -29.08 45.26 29.92
C SER A 3 -28.85 44.05 29.01
N LYS A 4 -29.94 43.57 28.40
CA LYS A 4 -29.93 42.51 27.40
C LYS A 4 -29.02 42.94 26.24
N PRO A 5 -28.06 42.12 25.77
CA PRO A 5 -27.24 42.49 24.63
C PRO A 5 -28.12 42.63 23.40
N ASP A 6 -27.94 43.73 22.67
CA ASP A 6 -28.67 43.97 21.43
C ASP A 6 -28.39 42.86 20.41
N PRO A 7 -29.40 42.40 19.65
CA PRO A 7 -29.19 41.37 18.65
C PRO A 7 -28.21 41.84 17.58
N PHE A 8 -27.15 41.06 17.37
CA PHE A 8 -26.17 41.26 16.31
C PHE A 8 -26.84 40.98 14.96
N VAL A 9 -27.33 42.03 14.30
CA VAL A 9 -27.89 41.94 12.96
C VAL A 9 -26.73 41.91 11.96
N VAL A 10 -26.51 40.75 11.37
CA VAL A 10 -25.50 40.58 10.30
C VAL A 10 -25.92 41.48 9.13
N PRO A 11 -25.05 42.40 8.65
CA PRO A 11 -25.37 43.27 7.54
C PRO A 11 -25.75 42.43 6.31
N SER A 12 -26.75 42.88 5.56
CA SER A 12 -27.37 42.11 4.47
C SER A 12 -26.33 41.51 3.53
N THR A 13 -26.29 40.19 3.42
CA THR A 13 -25.43 39.47 2.49
C THR A 13 -25.74 39.94 1.06
N GLY A 14 -24.77 40.60 0.42
CA GLY A 14 -24.94 41.06 -0.94
C GLY A 14 -24.94 39.90 -1.93
N ARG A 15 -25.50 40.11 -3.13
CA ARG A 15 -25.41 39.12 -4.22
C ARG A 15 -23.96 38.73 -4.54
N ARG A 16 -23.01 39.64 -4.32
CA ARG A 16 -21.56 39.39 -4.48
C ARG A 16 -21.04 38.40 -3.44
N ASP A 17 -21.43 38.55 -2.18
CA ASP A 17 -20.96 37.70 -1.09
C ASP A 17 -21.49 36.27 -1.24
N ALA A 18 -22.73 36.11 -1.70
CA ALA A 18 -23.30 34.81 -2.04
C ALA A 18 -22.52 34.12 -3.17
N LEU A 19 -22.13 34.89 -4.20
CA LEU A 19 -21.39 34.38 -5.34
C LEU A 19 -19.96 33.96 -4.94
N ILE A 20 -19.30 34.75 -4.09
CA ILE A 20 -18.00 34.43 -3.51
C ILE A 20 -18.10 33.15 -2.67
N ALA A 21 -19.11 33.03 -1.81
CA ALA A 21 -19.32 31.84 -0.98
C ALA A 21 -19.49 30.56 -1.82
N ILE A 22 -20.26 30.63 -2.91
CA ILE A 22 -20.43 29.51 -3.84
C ILE A 22 -19.09 29.14 -4.50
N VAL A 23 -18.33 30.13 -4.97
CA VAL A 23 -17.02 29.88 -5.61
C VAL A 23 -16.05 29.25 -4.62
N VAL A 24 -15.95 29.76 -3.40
CA VAL A 24 -15.08 29.19 -2.35
C VAL A 24 -15.50 27.76 -2.03
N GLY A 25 -16.81 27.49 -1.91
CA GLY A 25 -17.32 26.14 -1.69
C GLY A 25 -16.94 25.17 -2.81
N LEU A 26 -17.04 25.59 -4.07
CA LEU A 26 -16.64 24.79 -5.22
C LEU A 26 -15.13 24.51 -5.24
N VAL A 27 -14.30 25.50 -4.89
CA VAL A 27 -12.84 25.32 -4.80
C VAL A 27 -12.48 24.29 -3.74
N VAL A 28 -13.06 24.41 -2.53
CA VAL A 28 -12.82 23.45 -1.45
C VAL A 28 -13.27 22.04 -1.86
N LEU A 29 -14.44 21.91 -2.48
CA LEU A 29 -14.94 20.63 -2.97
C LEU A 29 -14.02 20.01 -4.02
N ALA A 30 -13.49 20.82 -4.95
CA ALA A 30 -12.53 20.37 -5.95
C ALA A 30 -11.23 19.86 -5.31
N PHE A 31 -10.73 20.54 -4.28
CA PHE A 31 -9.56 20.08 -3.52
C PHE A 31 -9.79 18.74 -2.82
N ILE A 32 -10.97 18.55 -2.21
CA ILE A 32 -11.32 17.28 -1.56
C ILE A 32 -11.39 16.16 -2.61
N ILE A 33 -12.08 16.39 -3.73
CA ILE A 33 -12.19 15.40 -4.81
C ILE A 33 -10.81 15.05 -5.36
N TYR A 34 -9.94 16.04 -5.55
CA TYR A 34 -8.57 15.84 -6.00
C TYR A 34 -7.76 15.01 -4.99
N GLY A 35 -7.83 15.35 -3.70
CA GLY A 35 -7.13 14.61 -2.64
C GLY A 35 -7.59 13.15 -2.54
N VAL A 36 -8.90 12.90 -2.60
CA VAL A 36 -9.45 11.53 -2.60
C VAL A 36 -8.99 10.76 -3.83
N ARG A 37 -9.00 11.38 -5.02
CA ARG A 37 -8.49 10.74 -6.24
C ARG A 37 -7.00 10.43 -6.17
N ASP A 38 -6.21 11.30 -5.54
CA ASP A 38 -4.77 11.08 -5.40
C ASP A 38 -4.45 9.98 -4.38
N MET A 39 -5.16 9.96 -3.23
CA MET A 39 -5.08 8.88 -2.24
C MET A 39 -5.55 7.53 -2.79
N ALA A 40 -6.52 7.53 -3.71
CA ALA A 40 -7.01 6.32 -4.36
C ALA A 40 -6.04 5.73 -5.39
N LYS A 41 -4.93 6.42 -5.72
CA LYS A 41 -3.89 5.83 -6.57
C LYS A 41 -3.19 4.73 -5.76
N PRO A 42 -3.30 3.45 -6.16
CA PRO A 42 -2.54 2.40 -5.50
C PRO A 42 -1.05 2.73 -5.63
N VAL A 43 -0.30 2.64 -4.53
CA VAL A 43 1.17 2.68 -4.49
C VAL A 43 1.75 1.56 -5.36
N THR A 44 1.73 1.79 -6.66
CA THR A 44 2.15 0.86 -7.71
C THR A 44 3.66 0.85 -7.86
N GLY A 45 4.35 1.86 -7.31
CA GLY A 45 5.81 1.98 -7.35
C GLY A 45 6.58 0.84 -6.69
N ASN A 46 5.97 0.11 -5.77
CA ASN A 46 6.62 -1.00 -5.07
C ASN A 46 6.30 -2.38 -5.65
N LYS A 47 5.53 -2.48 -6.73
CA LYS A 47 5.25 -3.76 -7.40
C LYS A 47 6.15 -3.91 -8.63
N LEU A 48 6.93 -4.97 -8.67
CA LEU A 48 7.69 -5.38 -9.84
C LEU A 48 6.98 -6.57 -10.48
N THR A 49 6.85 -6.55 -11.81
CA THR A 49 6.37 -7.71 -12.57
C THR A 49 7.50 -8.21 -13.42
N GLY A 50 7.75 -9.51 -13.36
CA GLY A 50 8.77 -10.16 -14.16
C GLY A 50 8.41 -11.60 -14.48
N THR A 51 9.27 -12.24 -15.25
CA THR A 51 9.08 -13.62 -15.72
C THR A 51 9.89 -14.59 -14.88
N VAL A 52 9.26 -15.68 -14.44
CA VAL A 52 9.92 -16.75 -13.69
C VAL A 52 10.91 -17.46 -14.60
N LEU A 53 12.20 -17.43 -14.26
CA LEU A 53 13.27 -18.12 -14.98
C LEU A 53 13.56 -19.50 -14.41
N GLU A 54 13.61 -19.60 -13.07
CA GLU A 54 14.00 -20.82 -12.37
C GLU A 54 13.25 -20.94 -11.04
N LYS A 55 13.13 -22.18 -10.59
CA LYS A 55 12.52 -22.55 -9.32
C LYS A 55 13.59 -23.22 -8.46
N HIS A 56 13.87 -22.66 -7.28
CA HIS A 56 14.84 -23.19 -6.32
C HIS A 56 14.12 -23.52 -5.01
N PHE A 57 14.42 -24.69 -4.44
CA PHE A 57 13.96 -25.07 -3.12
C PHE A 57 15.16 -25.29 -2.22
N THR A 58 15.25 -24.51 -1.15
CA THR A 58 16.33 -24.63 -0.18
C THR A 58 15.75 -25.23 1.11
N PRO A 59 16.06 -26.50 1.42
CA PRO A 59 15.57 -27.16 2.64
C PRO A 59 16.33 -26.61 3.87
N GLN A 60 15.94 -25.44 4.35
CA GLN A 60 16.38 -24.89 5.62
C GLN A 60 15.27 -25.10 6.65
N LYS A 61 15.37 -26.17 7.44
CA LYS A 61 14.41 -26.44 8.51
C LYS A 61 14.64 -25.42 9.63
N GLU A 62 13.84 -24.36 9.63
CA GLU A 62 13.84 -23.38 10.71
C GLU A 62 12.59 -23.56 11.59
N ARG A 63 12.85 -23.64 12.90
CA ARG A 63 11.81 -23.65 13.93
C ARG A 63 11.76 -22.28 14.56
N GLN A 64 10.83 -21.45 14.11
CA GLN A 64 10.62 -20.14 14.72
C GLN A 64 9.70 -20.32 15.93
N ILE A 65 10.23 -20.05 17.13
CA ILE A 65 9.47 -20.05 18.39
C ILE A 65 9.24 -18.59 18.75
N SER A 66 7.99 -18.13 18.65
CA SER A 66 7.60 -16.77 19.03
C SER A 66 7.18 -16.75 20.50
N PHE A 67 7.80 -15.87 21.29
CA PHE A 67 7.50 -15.67 22.70
C PHE A 67 6.90 -14.28 22.90
N ASN A 68 5.77 -14.20 23.61
CA ASN A 68 5.20 -12.94 24.07
C ASN A 68 4.81 -13.08 25.54
N GLY A 69 5.29 -12.16 26.39
CA GLY A 69 4.89 -12.10 27.80
C GLY A 69 5.09 -13.39 28.62
N GLY A 70 6.07 -14.24 28.27
CA GLY A 70 6.35 -15.50 28.98
C GLY A 70 5.58 -16.73 28.48
N HIS A 71 4.76 -16.58 27.43
CA HIS A 71 4.03 -17.67 26.79
C HIS A 71 4.53 -17.90 25.36
N ILE A 72 4.59 -19.17 24.94
CA ILE A 72 4.88 -19.54 23.55
C ILE A 72 3.59 -19.33 22.75
N GLU A 73 3.55 -18.31 21.89
CA GLU A 73 2.36 -17.98 21.08
C GLU A 73 2.28 -18.84 19.81
N GLY A 74 3.39 -19.45 19.38
CA GLY A 74 3.37 -20.35 18.24
C GLY A 74 4.74 -20.94 17.94
N THR A 75 4.74 -22.20 17.50
CA THR A 75 5.87 -22.81 16.81
C THR A 75 5.51 -22.85 15.33
N LYS A 76 6.22 -22.07 14.50
CA LYS A 76 6.12 -22.18 13.04
C LYS A 76 7.27 -23.06 12.57
N GLU A 77 6.95 -24.31 12.24
CA GLU A 77 7.88 -25.19 11.52
C GLU A 77 7.80 -24.83 10.04
N THR A 78 8.94 -24.41 9.47
CA THR A 78 9.04 -24.14 8.04
C THR A 78 9.90 -25.23 7.41
N ASP A 79 9.32 -25.98 6.45
CA ASP A 79 9.99 -27.11 5.79
C ASP A 79 11.23 -26.70 4.95
N GLY A 80 11.30 -25.41 4.60
CA GLY A 80 12.34 -24.81 3.77
C GLY A 80 11.81 -23.57 3.05
N GLU A 81 12.71 -22.86 2.39
CA GLU A 81 12.38 -21.67 1.60
C GLU A 81 12.12 -22.06 0.14
N TYR A 82 10.96 -21.66 -0.39
CA TYR A 82 10.63 -21.79 -1.81
C TYR A 82 10.99 -20.47 -2.51
N LEU A 83 11.98 -20.51 -3.40
CA LEU A 83 12.53 -19.34 -4.08
C LEU A 83 12.20 -19.40 -5.59
N LEU A 84 11.68 -18.30 -6.12
CA LEU A 84 11.52 -18.11 -7.57
C LEU A 84 12.53 -17.08 -8.06
N LYS A 85 13.33 -17.43 -9.06
CA LYS A 85 14.16 -16.45 -9.78
C LYS A 85 13.30 -15.76 -10.82
N VAL A 86 13.09 -14.46 -10.66
CA VAL A 86 12.21 -13.67 -11.52
C VAL A 86 13.04 -12.61 -12.24
N ARG A 87 13.02 -12.62 -13.58
CA ARG A 87 13.64 -11.58 -14.40
C ARG A 87 12.68 -10.45 -14.64
N VAL A 88 13.07 -9.25 -14.22
CA VAL A 88 12.33 -8.03 -14.49
C VAL A 88 12.98 -7.34 -15.69
N GLU A 89 12.36 -7.49 -16.86
CA GLU A 89 12.88 -6.93 -18.13
C GLU A 89 13.08 -5.41 -18.06
N SER A 90 12.20 -4.69 -17.36
CA SER A 90 12.30 -3.22 -17.23
C SER A 90 13.56 -2.75 -16.49
N GLN A 91 14.20 -3.63 -15.72
CA GLN A 91 15.43 -3.33 -14.97
C GLN A 91 16.60 -4.22 -15.39
N ASN A 92 16.39 -5.11 -16.36
CA ASN A 92 17.32 -6.13 -16.81
C ASN A 92 18.01 -6.88 -15.64
N ARG A 93 17.24 -7.18 -14.59
CA ARG A 93 17.76 -7.76 -13.34
C ARG A 93 16.94 -8.97 -12.91
N THR A 94 17.63 -9.95 -12.35
CA THR A 94 17.03 -11.15 -11.77
C THR A 94 16.91 -10.97 -10.26
N TYR A 95 15.73 -11.27 -9.73
CA TYR A 95 15.42 -11.23 -8.31
C TYR A 95 15.14 -12.63 -7.80
N GLU A 96 15.61 -12.93 -6.59
CA GLU A 96 15.23 -14.13 -5.85
C GLU A 96 14.05 -13.77 -4.95
N VAL A 97 12.89 -14.34 -5.25
CA VAL A 97 11.63 -14.02 -4.59
C VAL A 97 11.19 -15.22 -3.75
N PRO A 98 11.22 -15.11 -2.42
CA PRO A 98 10.64 -16.13 -1.55
C PRO A 98 9.11 -16.11 -1.70
N VAL A 99 8.53 -17.30 -1.88
CA VAL A 99 7.10 -17.50 -2.07
C VAL A 99 6.59 -18.63 -1.18
N GLU A 100 5.28 -18.71 -0.98
CA GLU A 100 4.68 -19.84 -0.28
C GLU A 100 4.59 -21.07 -1.18
N LYS A 101 4.55 -22.26 -0.56
CA LYS A 101 4.45 -23.55 -1.26
C LYS A 101 3.35 -23.60 -2.34
N PRO A 102 2.10 -23.16 -2.09
CA PRO A 102 1.04 -23.22 -3.11
C PRO A 102 1.33 -22.31 -4.33
N LEU A 103 1.94 -21.15 -4.09
CA LEU A 103 2.31 -20.23 -5.16
C LEU A 103 3.51 -20.76 -5.96
N TYR A 104 4.48 -21.36 -5.26
CA TYR A 104 5.60 -22.05 -5.89
C TYR A 104 5.10 -23.19 -6.78
N GLU A 105 4.20 -24.04 -6.31
CA GLU A 105 3.69 -25.18 -7.06
C GLU A 105 2.82 -24.76 -8.25
N SER A 106 2.01 -23.69 -8.10
CA SER A 106 1.12 -23.21 -9.16
C SER A 106 1.84 -22.45 -10.29
N LYS A 107 3.03 -21.89 -10.04
CA LYS A 107 3.79 -21.14 -11.05
C LYS A 107 4.79 -22.01 -11.81
N GLN A 108 4.85 -21.81 -13.12
CA GLN A 108 5.80 -22.47 -14.02
C GLN A 108 6.88 -21.50 -14.50
N VAL A 109 8.00 -22.06 -14.98
CA VAL A 109 9.03 -21.28 -15.66
C VAL A 109 8.42 -20.70 -16.93
N GLY A 110 8.61 -19.39 -17.16
CA GLY A 110 7.97 -18.63 -18.23
C GLY A 110 6.73 -17.85 -17.80
N ASP A 111 6.16 -18.13 -16.62
CA ASP A 111 5.01 -17.37 -16.12
C ASP A 111 5.41 -15.98 -15.62
N SER A 112 4.47 -15.05 -15.71
CA SER A 112 4.59 -13.75 -15.06
C SER A 112 4.27 -13.85 -13.56
N LEU A 113 5.10 -13.22 -12.75
CA LEU A 113 4.90 -13.02 -11.32
C LEU A 113 5.03 -11.53 -10.98
N THR A 114 4.00 -11.00 -10.32
CA THR A 114 4.06 -9.69 -9.68
C THR A 114 4.44 -9.87 -8.22
N PHE A 115 5.53 -9.24 -7.79
CA PHE A 115 6.04 -9.30 -6.43
C PHE A 115 6.36 -7.89 -5.92
N LEU A 116 6.49 -7.76 -4.60
CA LEU A 116 6.91 -6.51 -3.99
C LEU A 116 8.43 -6.37 -4.11
N ARG A 117 8.90 -5.16 -4.45
CA ARG A 117 10.34 -4.85 -4.48
C ARG A 117 10.96 -5.22 -3.13
N PRO A 118 12.17 -5.83 -3.09
CA PRO A 118 12.82 -6.18 -1.84
C PRO A 118 12.95 -4.97 -0.90
N PRO A 119 12.79 -5.15 0.43
CA PRO A 119 12.89 -4.04 1.41
C PRO A 119 14.21 -3.26 1.31
N SER A 120 15.30 -3.91 0.91
CA SER A 120 16.61 -3.28 0.70
C SER A 120 16.66 -2.26 -0.43
N GLU A 121 15.67 -2.26 -1.34
CA GLU A 121 15.60 -1.40 -2.53
C GLU A 121 14.36 -0.48 -2.53
N GLN A 122 13.56 -0.49 -1.46
CA GLN A 122 12.49 0.46 -1.25
C GLN A 122 13.09 1.74 -0.66
N LYS A 123 13.18 2.80 -1.48
CA LYS A 123 13.57 4.16 -1.05
C LYS A 123 12.35 5.04 -0.90
#